data_AF-A0A8J2SDP6-F1
#
_entry.id   AF-A0A8J2SDP6-F1
#
_cell.length_a   1.000
_cell.length_b   1.000
_cell.length_c   1.000
_cell.angle_alpha   90.00
_cell.angle_beta   90.00
_cell.angle_gamma   90.00
#
_symmetry.space_group_name_H-M   'P 1'
#
loop_
_entity.id
_entity.type
_entity.pdbx_description
1 polymer ?
#
loop_
_entity_poly.entity_id
_entity_poly.type
_entity_poly.pdbx_seq_one_letter_code
_entity_poly.pdbx_strand_id
1 'polypeptide(L)' 'TYIYRVLKQVHPDTGISKKGMSIMNSFINDIFERIALEASKLCRYSKKKTLSSREIHT' A
#
# COMPACT_ATOMS: atom_id res chain seq x y z
N THR A 1 2.76 11.07 8.28
CA THR A 1 3.42 10.51 9.49
C THR A 1 4.29 9.30 9.17
N TYR A 2 3.81 8.27 8.47
CA TYR A 2 4.64 7.11 8.10
C TYR A 2 5.57 7.38 6.90
N ILE A 3 5.04 7.96 5.82
CA ILE A 3 5.84 8.30 4.61
C ILE A 3 7.07 9.14 4.97
N TYR A 4 6.88 10.15 5.83
CA TYR A 4 7.98 11.00 6.28
C TYR A 4 9.01 10.25 7.15
N ARG A 5 8.57 9.34 8.01
CA ARG A 5 9.49 8.50 8.82
C ARG A 5 10.34 7.61 7.93
N VAL A 6 9.74 6.96 6.93
CA VAL A 6 10.47 6.14 5.96
C VAL A 6 11.43 6.99 5.12
N LEU A 7 10.99 8.17 4.66
CA LEU A 7 11.86 9.10 3.96
C LEU A 7 13.11 9.45 4.77
N LYS A 8 12.95 9.76 6.07
CA LYS A 8 14.09 10.10 6.95
C LYS A 8 14.97 8.91 7.31
N GLN A 9 14.47 7.68 7.25
CA GLN A 9 15.29 6.47 7.39
C GLN A 9 16.21 6.24 6.19
N VAL A 10 15.78 6.61 4.97
CA VAL A 10 16.56 6.42 3.75
C VAL A 10 17.40 7.66 3.40
N HIS A 11 16.86 8.85 3.64
CA HIS A 11 17.48 10.15 3.33
C HIS A 11 17.22 11.18 4.45
N PRO A 12 18.09 11.22 5.49
CA PRO A 12 17.91 12.08 6.66
C PRO A 12 17.83 13.57 6.33
N ASP A 13 18.55 14.04 5.32
CA ASP A 13 18.64 15.47 4.99
C ASP A 13 17.60 15.94 3.97
N THR A 14 16.89 15.00 3.32
CA THR A 14 15.92 15.32 2.27
C THR A 14 14.55 15.66 2.85
N GLY A 15 13.94 16.74 2.35
CA GLY A 15 12.56 17.13 2.66
C GLY A 15 11.58 16.71 1.56
N ILE A 16 10.29 16.75 1.86
CA ILE A 16 9.21 16.53 0.88
C ILE A 16 8.16 17.64 1.01
N SER A 17 7.73 18.18 -0.12
CA SER A 17 6.70 19.23 -0.14
C SER A 17 5.32 18.68 0.25
N LYS A 18 4.40 19.56 0.66
CA LYS A 18 3.01 19.16 0.96
C LYS A 18 2.32 18.51 -0.25
N LYS A 19 2.56 19.04 -1.46
CA LYS A 19 2.04 18.47 -2.72
C LYS A 19 2.63 17.08 -2.98
N GLY A 20 3.94 16.92 -2.81
CA GLY A 20 4.61 15.61 -2.96
C GLY A 20 4.08 14.58 -1.95
N MET A 21 3.86 14.99 -0.70
CA MET A 21 3.25 14.14 0.32
C MET A 21 1.84 13.68 -0.08
N SER A 22 1.01 14.57 -0.63
CA SER A 22 -0.34 14.23 -1.11
C SER A 22 -0.29 13.20 -2.23
N ILE A 23 0.60 13.38 -3.21
CA ILE A 23 0.80 12.43 -4.33
C ILE A 23 1.23 11.06 -3.79
N MET A 24 2.19 11.00 -2.87
CA MET A 24 2.66 9.75 -2.27
C MET A 24 1.55 9.04 -1.48
N ASN A 25 0.69 9.80 -0.80
CA ASN A 25 -0.46 9.25 -0.09
C ASN A 25 -1.48 8.63 -1.05
N SER A 26 -1.83 9.34 -2.13
CA SER A 26 -2.70 8.81 -3.18
C SER A 26 -2.11 7.58 -3.86
N PHE A 27 -0.79 7.58 -4.12
CA PHE A 27 -0.10 6.43 -4.69
C PHE A 27 -0.22 5.18 -3.82
N ILE A 28 0.00 5.31 -2.51
CA ILE A 28 -0.13 4.18 -1.57
C ILE A 28 -1.57 3.66 -1.54
N ASN A 29 -2.56 4.55 -1.55
CA ASN A 29 -3.97 4.14 -1.57
C ASN A 29 -4.34 3.39 -2.85
N ASP A 30 -3.91 3.87 -4.01
CA ASP A 30 -4.16 3.21 -5.30
C ASP A 30 -3.54 1.80 -5.33
N ILE A 31 -2.28 1.65 -4.88
CA ILE A 31 -1.64 0.34 -4.78
C ILE A 31 -2.35 -0.57 -3.77
N PHE A 32 -2.74 -0.05 -2.61
CA PHE A 32 -3.48 -0.80 -1.60
C PHE A 32 -4.82 -1.32 -2.14
N GLU A 33 -5.60 -0.47 -2.81
CA GLU A 33 -6.88 -0.85 -3.40
C GLU A 33 -6.70 -1.92 -4.47
N ARG A 34 -5.72 -1.78 -5.37
CA ARG A 34 -5.42 -2.79 -6.40
C ARG A 34 -5.10 -4.14 -5.79
N ILE A 35 -4.19 -4.19 -4.80
CA ILE A 35 -3.81 -5.44 -4.12
C ILE A 35 -5.02 -6.04 -3.40
N ALA A 36 -5.77 -5.23 -2.64
CA ALA A 36 -6.93 -5.71 -1.89
C ALA A 36 -8.04 -6.28 -2.81
N LEU A 37 -8.26 -5.64 -3.96
CA LEU A 37 -9.24 -6.10 -4.94
C LEU A 37 -8.84 -7.44 -5.58
N GLU A 38 -7.59 -7.59 -6.00
CA GLU A 38 -7.12 -8.87 -6.57
C GLU A 38 -7.11 -9.99 -5.52
N ALA A 39 -6.62 -9.72 -4.32
CA ALA A 39 -6.64 -10.69 -3.23
C ALA A 39 -8.08 -11.11 -2.87
N SER A 40 -9.04 -10.18 -2.89
CA SER A 40 -10.46 -10.47 -2.67
C SER A 40 -11.03 -11.38 -3.77
N LYS A 41 -10.66 -11.15 -5.04
CA LYS A 41 -11.05 -12.03 -6.16
C LYS A 41 -10.47 -13.43 -5.99
N LEU A 42 -9.19 -13.55 -5.64
CA LEU A 42 -8.52 -14.84 -5.38
C LEU A 42 -9.17 -15.61 -4.21
N CYS A 43 -9.53 -14.90 -3.14
CA CYS A 43 -10.25 -15.48 -1.99
C CYS A 43 -11.61 -16.05 -2.43
N ARG A 44 -12.36 -15.30 -3.26
CA ARG A 44 -13.63 -15.76 -3.82
C ARG A 44 -13.47 -16.96 -4.75
N TYR A 45 -12.47 -16.96 -5.64
CA TYR A 45 -12.20 -18.08 -6.53
C TYR A 45 -11.83 -19.36 -5.79
N SER A 46 -11.08 -19.23 -4.68
CA SER A 46 -10.74 -20.35 -3.80
C SER A 46 -11.87 -20.77 -2.84
N LYS A 47 -13.07 -20.16 -2.95
CA LYS A 47 -14.25 -20.39 -2.10
C LYS A 47 -13.98 -20.21 -0.60
N LYS A 48 -13.00 -19.39 -0.26
CA LYS A 48 -12.68 -19.04 1.12
C LYS A 48 -13.54 -17.87 1.59
N LYS A 49 -13.75 -17.79 2.90
CA LYS A 49 -14.43 -16.66 3.57
C LYS A 49 -13.48 -15.72 4.30
N THR A 50 -12.20 -16.09 4.39
CA THR A 50 -11.17 -15.34 5.12
C THR A 50 -10.04 -15.04 4.16
N LEU A 51 -9.74 -13.76 3.99
CA LEU A 51 -8.56 -13.28 3.27
C LEU A 51 -7.32 -13.57 4.11
N SER A 52 -6.37 -14.32 3.58
CA SER A 52 -5.10 -14.63 4.25
C SER A 52 -3.92 -13.97 3.53
N SER A 53 -2.73 -14.06 4.11
CA SER A 53 -1.49 -13.59 3.46
C SER A 53 -1.24 -14.28 2.11
N ARG A 54 -1.75 -15.51 1.91
CA ARG A 54 -1.61 -16.25 0.65
C ARG A 54 -2.23 -15.50 -0.52
N GLU A 55 -3.43 -14.95 -0.35
CA GLU A 55 -4.12 -14.22 -1.41
C GLU A 55 -3.51 -12.84 -1.68
N ILE A 56 -2.77 -12.25 -0.72
CA ILE A 56 -2.04 -11.00 -0.90
C ILE A 56 -0.70 -11.23 -1.62
N HIS A 57 -0.06 -12.38 -1.40
CA HIS A 57 1.23 -12.73 -1.98
C HIS A 57 1.14 -13.27 -3.43
N THR A 58 -0.03 -13.75 -3.83
CA THR A 58 -0.28 -14.32 -5.16
C THR A 58 -0.64 -13.22 -6.15
#